data_AF-A0A934QZ44-F1
#
_entry.id   AF-A0A934QZ44-F1
#
_cell.length_a   1.000
_cell.length_b   1.000
_cell.length_c   1.000
_cell.angle_alpha   90.00
_cell.angle_beta   90.00
_cell.angle_gamma   90.00
#
_symmetry.space_group_name_H-M   'P 1'
#
loop_
_entity.id
_entity.type
_entity.pdbx_description
1 polymer ?
#
loop_
_entity_poly.entity_id
_entity_poly.type
_entity_poly.pdbx_seq_one_letter_code
_entity_poly.pdbx_strand_id
1 'polypeptide(L)'
;MKIIPQSASARCLLLIALLAAIVVTGPSIIHLIYRSGTSLSLNQLQTEKYYYLTSIENSNAPLSREARARLEAEKMRLLHWFHVRGWSIGEGDEGGSLFRRWRELYLYWKDAHDMEPYPIAGE
;
A
#
# COMPACT_ATOMS: atom_id res chain seq x y z
N MET A 1 -18.65 44.33 -25.28
CA MET A 1 -18.83 42.86 -25.25
C MET A 1 -17.45 42.23 -25.09
N LYS A 2 -17.08 41.79 -23.87
CA LYS A 2 -15.75 41.18 -23.62
C LYS A 2 -15.78 39.73 -24.11
N ILE A 3 -15.12 39.48 -25.24
CA ILE A 3 -14.87 38.12 -25.73
C ILE A 3 -13.83 37.52 -24.78
N ILE A 4 -14.27 36.72 -23.82
CA ILE A 4 -13.38 35.91 -23.01
C ILE A 4 -12.60 35.02 -24.00
N PRO A 5 -11.25 35.04 -24.00
CA PRO A 5 -10.49 34.27 -24.97
C PRO A 5 -10.75 32.77 -24.72
N GLN A 6 -11.48 32.13 -25.64
CA GLN A 6 -11.83 30.69 -25.61
C GLN A 6 -10.62 29.78 -25.39
N SER A 7 -9.40 30.24 -25.70
CA SER A 7 -8.17 29.50 -25.51
C SER A 7 -7.76 29.33 -24.04
N ALA A 8 -8.13 30.24 -23.14
CA ALA A 8 -7.75 30.16 -21.73
C ALA A 8 -8.59 29.13 -20.97
N SER A 9 -9.89 29.05 -21.26
CA SER A 9 -10.80 28.06 -20.67
C SER A 9 -10.50 26.64 -21.18
N ALA A 10 -10.23 26.47 -22.47
CA ALA A 10 -9.87 25.15 -23.04
C ALA A 10 -8.57 24.59 -22.43
N ARG A 11 -7.54 25.42 -22.24
CA ARG A 11 -6.29 25.03 -21.57
C ARG A 11 -6.52 24.63 -20.11
N CYS A 12 -7.35 25.39 -19.40
CA CYS A 12 -7.72 25.07 -18.02
C CYS A 12 -8.44 23.72 -17.92
N LEU A 13 -9.41 23.48 -18.79
CA LEU A 13 -10.14 22.20 -18.84
C LEU A 13 -9.23 21.02 -19.17
N LEU A 14 -8.30 21.19 -20.12
CA LEU A 14 -7.30 20.17 -20.45
C LEU A 14 -6.43 19.83 -19.22
N LEU A 15 -5.93 20.84 -18.51
CA LEU A 15 -5.12 20.64 -17.31
C LEU A 15 -5.89 19.90 -16.21
N ILE A 16 -7.16 20.28 -15.98
CA ILE A 16 -8.03 19.60 -15.01
C ILE A 16 -8.23 18.14 -15.42
N ALA A 17 -8.51 17.87 -16.70
CA ALA A 17 -8.68 16.51 -17.20
C ALA A 17 -7.41 15.66 -17.04
N LEU A 18 -6.23 16.24 -17.31
CA LEU A 18 -4.95 15.58 -17.11
C LEU A 18 -4.69 15.26 -15.63
N LEU A 19 -4.96 16.20 -14.73
CA LEU A 19 -4.80 15.97 -13.28
C LEU A 19 -5.77 14.89 -12.78
N ALA A 20 -7.03 14.92 -13.23
CA ALA A 20 -8.02 13.90 -12.90
C ALA A 20 -7.58 12.51 -13.40
N ALA A 21 -7.04 12.43 -14.62
CA ALA A 21 -6.51 11.19 -15.17
C ALA A 21 -5.37 10.64 -14.31
N ILE A 22 -4.42 11.49 -13.88
CA ILE A 22 -3.31 11.09 -13.00
C ILE A 22 -3.85 10.59 -11.65
N VAL A 23 -4.80 11.29 -11.05
CA VAL A 23 -5.38 10.90 -9.74
C VAL A 23 -6.09 9.55 -9.81
N VAL A 24 -6.80 9.27 -10.91
CA VAL A 24 -7.55 8.02 -11.09
C VAL A 24 -6.64 6.85 -11.49
N THR A 25 -5.73 7.08 -12.43
CA THR A 25 -4.87 6.01 -13.00
C THR A 25 -3.58 5.80 -12.23
N GLY A 26 -3.11 6.81 -11.49
CA GLY A 26 -1.86 6.80 -10.75
C GLY A 26 -1.67 5.57 -9.86
N PRO A 27 -2.62 5.22 -8.97
CA PRO A 27 -2.48 4.06 -8.11
C PRO A 27 -2.34 2.76 -8.90
N SER A 28 -3.12 2.61 -9.98
CA SER A 28 -3.09 1.41 -10.84
C SER A 28 -1.73 1.24 -11.51
N ILE A 29 -1.13 2.33 -12.01
CA ILE A 29 0.21 2.31 -12.61
C ILE A 29 1.25 1.92 -11.55
N ILE A 30 1.18 2.51 -10.36
CA ILE A 30 2.10 2.22 -9.26
C ILE A 30 2.01 0.74 -8.84
N HIS A 31 0.79 0.22 -8.62
CA HIS A 31 0.57 -1.18 -8.31
C HIS A 31 1.16 -2.11 -9.37
N LEU A 32 1.00 -1.77 -10.66
CA LEU A 32 1.50 -2.55 -11.78
C LEU A 32 3.03 -2.59 -11.80
N ILE A 33 3.70 -1.46 -11.53
CA ILE A 33 5.16 -1.38 -11.39
C ILE A 33 5.66 -2.26 -10.24
N TYR A 34 5.04 -2.15 -9.05
CA TYR A 34 5.46 -2.98 -7.91
C TYR A 34 5.20 -4.46 -8.14
N ARG A 35 4.08 -4.80 -8.79
CA ARG A 35 3.71 -6.19 -9.11
C ARG A 35 4.66 -6.81 -10.13
N SER A 36 5.03 -6.07 -11.19
CA SER A 36 5.94 -6.57 -12.22
C SER A 36 7.36 -6.79 -11.69
N GLY A 37 7.79 -5.99 -10.70
CA GLY A 37 9.07 -6.18 -10.01
C GLY A 37 9.07 -7.26 -8.93
N THR A 38 7.94 -7.93 -8.66
CA THR A 38 7.83 -8.92 -7.57
C THR A 38 7.76 -10.33 -8.15
N SER A 39 8.72 -11.19 -7.79
CA SER A 39 8.69 -12.60 -8.19
C SER A 39 7.55 -13.36 -7.50
N LEU A 40 7.10 -14.46 -8.14
CA LEU A 40 6.10 -15.35 -7.55
C LEU A 40 6.58 -15.93 -6.20
N SER A 41 7.85 -16.32 -6.12
CA SER A 41 8.46 -16.86 -4.89
C SER A 41 8.45 -15.85 -3.75
N LEU A 42 8.73 -14.57 -4.03
CA LEU A 42 8.70 -13.53 -3.02
C LEU A 42 7.26 -13.29 -2.53
N ASN A 43 6.28 -13.26 -3.44
CA ASN A 43 4.87 -13.17 -3.06
C ASN A 43 4.48 -14.33 -2.13
N GLN A 44 4.78 -15.57 -2.52
CA GLN A 44 4.49 -16.76 -1.70
C GLN A 44 5.13 -16.66 -0.32
N LEU A 45 6.41 -16.30 -0.24
CA LEU A 45 7.14 -16.14 1.02
C LEU A 45 6.47 -15.10 1.94
N GLN A 46 6.10 -13.93 1.40
CA GLN A 46 5.44 -12.89 2.21
C GLN A 46 4.04 -13.32 2.65
N THR A 47 3.34 -14.08 1.80
CA THR A 47 2.00 -14.61 2.09
C THR A 47 2.07 -15.61 3.24
N GLU A 48 2.98 -16.58 3.16
CA GLU A 48 3.22 -17.57 4.21
C GLU A 48 3.60 -16.89 5.53
N LYS A 49 4.48 -15.89 5.47
CA LYS A 49 4.89 -15.12 6.64
C LYS A 49 3.71 -14.40 7.30
N TYR A 50 2.84 -13.76 6.52
CA TYR A 50 1.65 -13.08 7.05
C TYR A 50 0.71 -14.06 7.78
N TYR A 51 0.43 -15.21 7.15
CA TYR A 51 -0.45 -16.22 7.75
C TYR A 51 0.18 -16.88 8.96
N TYR A 52 1.50 -17.10 8.96
CA TYR A 52 2.23 -17.57 10.13
C TYR A 52 2.08 -16.62 11.31
N LEU A 53 2.31 -15.31 11.12
CA LEU A 53 2.14 -14.32 12.19
C LEU A 53 0.68 -14.25 12.68
N THR A 54 -0.29 -14.37 11.78
CA THR A 54 -1.71 -14.43 12.13
C THR A 54 -2.04 -15.69 12.93
N SER A 55 -1.40 -16.82 12.63
CA SER A 55 -1.58 -18.06 13.40
C SER A 55 -1.04 -17.94 14.83
N ILE A 56 0.10 -17.26 15.02
CA ILE A 56 0.66 -16.98 16.35
C ILE A 56 -0.30 -16.12 17.17
N GLU A 57 -0.83 -15.06 16.57
CA GLU A 57 -1.81 -14.17 17.22
C GLU A 57 -3.07 -14.93 17.67
N ASN A 58 -3.57 -15.85 16.83
CA ASN A 58 -4.76 -16.64 17.11
C ASN A 58 -4.51 -17.81 18.08
N SER A 59 -3.25 -18.19 18.34
CA SER A 59 -2.90 -19.39 19.11
C SER A 59 -3.19 -19.29 20.62
N ASN A 60 -3.73 -18.17 21.12
CA ASN A 60 -3.93 -17.86 22.54
C ASN A 60 -2.64 -17.99 23.40
N ALA A 61 -1.47 -18.09 22.75
CA ALA A 61 -0.20 -18.16 23.45
C ALA A 61 0.02 -16.86 24.25
N PRO A 62 0.50 -16.95 25.51
CA PRO A 62 0.82 -15.77 26.29
C PRO A 62 2.04 -15.07 25.68
N LEU A 63 1.79 -14.02 24.89
CA LEU A 63 2.82 -13.13 24.38
C LEU A 63 3.05 -11.99 25.38
N SER A 64 4.31 -11.61 25.58
CA SER A 64 4.63 -10.36 26.26
C SER A 64 4.05 -9.18 25.47
N ARG A 65 3.81 -8.05 26.15
CA ARG A 65 3.33 -6.81 25.50
C ARG A 65 4.25 -6.37 24.36
N GLU A 66 5.56 -6.50 24.56
CA GLU A 66 6.57 -6.18 23.55
C GLU A 66 6.51 -7.13 22.35
N ALA A 67 6.37 -8.43 22.59
CA ALA A 67 6.26 -9.42 21.52
C ALA A 67 4.99 -9.20 20.68
N ARG A 68 3.87 -8.85 21.33
CA ARG A 68 2.62 -8.51 20.65
C ARG A 68 2.79 -7.25 19.78
N ALA A 69 3.39 -6.19 20.32
CA ALA A 69 3.63 -4.96 19.56
C ALA A 69 4.53 -5.20 18.33
N ARG A 70 5.57 -6.05 18.46
CA ARG A 70 6.42 -6.44 17.33
C ARG A 70 5.67 -7.24 16.27
N LEU A 71 4.83 -8.19 16.70
CA LEU A 71 4.00 -8.99 15.81
C LEU A 71 3.02 -8.11 15.03
N GLU A 72 2.31 -7.22 15.72
CA GLU A 72 1.38 -6.27 15.10
C GLU A 72 2.08 -5.35 14.09
N ALA A 73 3.24 -4.80 14.45
CA ALA A 73 4.03 -3.95 13.57
C ALA A 73 4.47 -4.70 12.30
N GLU A 74 4.95 -5.94 12.44
CA GLU A 74 5.37 -6.75 11.31
C GLU A 74 4.19 -7.15 10.41
N LYS A 75 3.04 -7.48 10.99
CA LYS A 75 1.80 -7.74 10.23
C LYS A 75 1.36 -6.50 9.45
N MET A 76 1.39 -5.33 10.05
CA MET A 76 1.06 -4.07 9.37
C MET A 76 2.02 -3.77 8.23
N ARG A 77 3.32 -4.03 8.42
CA ARG A 77 4.32 -3.90 7.35
C ARG A 77 4.01 -4.81 6.16
N LEU A 78 3.66 -6.07 6.43
CA LEU A 78 3.27 -7.01 5.39
C LEU A 78 1.98 -6.56 4.69
N LEU A 79 0.98 -6.12 5.45
CA LEU A 79 -0.27 -5.60 4.90
C LEU A 79 -0.01 -4.45 3.90
N HIS A 80 0.80 -3.45 4.29
CA HIS A 80 1.18 -2.36 3.39
C HIS A 80 1.99 -2.84 2.19
N TRP A 81 2.84 -3.85 2.37
CA TRP A 81 3.58 -4.48 1.27
C TRP A 81 2.67 -5.16 0.24
N PHE A 82 1.56 -5.78 0.67
CA PHE A 82 0.55 -6.32 -0.25
C PHE A 82 -0.26 -5.21 -0.92
N HIS A 83 -0.68 -4.20 -0.16
CA HIS A 83 -1.48 -3.09 -0.69
C HIS A 83 -0.74 -2.24 -1.73
N VAL A 84 0.55 -1.96 -1.56
CA VAL A 84 1.32 -1.24 -2.58
C VAL A 84 1.39 -2.00 -3.92
N ARG A 85 1.23 -3.33 -3.88
CA ARG A 85 1.16 -4.23 -5.05
C ARG A 85 -0.27 -4.45 -5.55
N GLY A 86 -1.26 -3.81 -4.93
CA GLY A 86 -2.67 -3.96 -5.25
C GLY A 86 -3.21 -5.37 -4.98
N TRP A 87 -2.63 -6.08 -4.01
CA TRP A 87 -3.09 -7.38 -3.55
C TRP A 87 -3.83 -7.21 -2.22
N SER A 88 -4.97 -7.88 -2.08
CA SER A 88 -5.69 -8.00 -0.80
C SER A 88 -5.14 -9.19 -0.01
N ILE A 89 -4.92 -9.00 1.28
CA ILE A 89 -4.56 -10.09 2.21
C ILE A 89 -5.25 -9.86 3.55
N GLY A 90 -5.97 -10.86 4.05
CA GLY A 90 -6.65 -10.80 5.35
C GLY A 90 -7.85 -9.85 5.45
N GLU A 91 -8.03 -8.94 4.49
CA GLU A 91 -9.20 -8.04 4.38
C GLU A 91 -10.21 -8.63 3.38
N GLY A 92 -11.51 -8.54 3.69
CA GLY A 92 -12.58 -8.90 2.76
C GLY A 92 -12.46 -8.10 1.46
N ASP A 93 -12.88 -8.69 0.34
CA ASP A 93 -12.75 -8.14 -1.02
C ASP A 93 -13.73 -6.96 -1.27
N GLU A 94 -13.65 -5.95 -0.41
CA GLU A 94 -14.42 -4.72 -0.55
C GLU A 94 -13.66 -3.78 -1.47
N GLY A 95 -14.16 -3.63 -2.69
CA GLY A 95 -13.61 -2.76 -3.72
C GLY A 95 -13.18 -1.40 -3.16
N GLY A 96 -11.88 -1.23 -2.97
CA GLY A 96 -11.33 -0.06 -2.29
C GLY A 96 -11.55 1.23 -3.07
N SER A 97 -12.02 2.27 -2.36
CA SER A 97 -12.18 3.62 -2.92
C SER A 97 -10.85 4.19 -3.43
N LEU A 98 -10.91 5.15 -4.38
CA LEU A 98 -9.70 5.81 -4.90
C LEU A 98 -8.85 6.43 -3.78
N PHE A 99 -9.50 7.02 -2.78
CA PHE A 99 -8.82 7.59 -1.62
C PHE A 99 -8.10 6.51 -0.79
N ARG A 100 -8.73 5.33 -0.60
CA ARG A 100 -8.11 4.20 0.08
C ARG A 100 -6.82 3.76 -0.62
N ARG A 101 -6.84 3.63 -1.95
CA ARG A 101 -5.65 3.24 -2.73
C ARG A 101 -4.49 4.22 -2.57
N TRP A 102 -4.76 5.53 -2.64
CA TRP A 102 -3.73 6.54 -2.40
C TRP A 102 -3.21 6.53 -0.97
N ARG A 103 -4.10 6.37 0.01
CA ARG A 103 -3.71 6.25 1.43
C ARG A 103 -2.82 5.03 1.66
N GLU A 104 -3.13 3.89 1.05
CA GLU A 104 -2.33 2.66 1.17
C GLU A 104 -0.92 2.84 0.60
N LEU A 105 -0.79 3.49 -0.56
CA LEU A 105 0.50 3.84 -1.15
C LEU A 105 1.31 4.76 -0.24
N TYR A 106 0.66 5.79 0.31
CA TYR A 106 1.27 6.69 1.28
C TYR A 106 1.77 5.97 2.53
N LEU A 107 0.94 5.08 3.10
CA LEU A 107 1.31 4.33 4.31
C LEU A 107 2.52 3.43 4.08
N TYR A 108 2.59 2.77 2.93
CA TYR A 108 3.77 1.98 2.56
C TYR A 108 5.04 2.83 2.51
N TRP A 109 5.01 3.99 1.86
CA TRP A 109 6.20 4.86 1.77
C TRP A 109 6.57 5.49 3.10
N LYS A 110 5.58 5.91 3.88
CA LYS A 110 5.78 6.44 5.23
C LYS A 110 6.49 5.41 6.10
N ASP A 111 6.04 4.17 6.08
CA ASP A 111 6.66 3.09 6.85
C ASP A 111 8.06 2.73 6.32
N ALA A 112 8.30 2.83 5.01
CA ALA A 112 9.63 2.66 4.45
C ALA A 112 10.62 3.77 4.87
N HIS A 113 10.14 4.94 5.29
CA HIS A 113 10.96 6.05 5.77
C HIS A 113 11.11 6.07 7.30
N ASP A 114 10.08 5.65 8.03
CA ASP A 114 10.06 5.67 9.50
C ASP A 114 10.69 4.42 10.13
N MET A 115 10.77 3.30 9.40
CA MET A 115 11.40 2.09 9.92
C MET A 115 12.90 2.11 9.65
N GLU A 116 13.71 2.36 10.69
CA GLU A 116 15.09 1.87 10.70
C GLU A 116 15.08 0.36 10.40
N PRO A 117 16.04 -0.16 9.61
CA PRO A 117 16.18 -1.59 9.45
C PRO A 117 16.39 -2.20 10.84
N TYR A 118 15.36 -2.84 11.37
CA TYR A 118 15.46 -3.49 12.67
C TYR A 118 16.61 -4.48 12.62
N PRO A 119 17.58 -4.40 13.56
CA PRO A 119 18.65 -5.35 13.62
C PRO A 119 18.02 -6.73 13.79
N ILE A 120 18.36 -7.64 12.87
CA ILE A 120 18.09 -9.06 13.06
C ILE A 120 18.94 -9.43 14.27
N ALA A 121 18.32 -9.53 15.44
CA ALA A 121 19.00 -10.06 16.62
C ALA A 121 19.26 -11.54 16.35
N GLY A 122 20.45 -11.85 15.84
CA GLY A 122 20.86 -13.21 15.49
C GLY A 122 22.02 -13.28 14.50
N GLU A 123 23.18 -12.77 14.89
CA GLU A 123 24.49 -13.42 14.62
C GLU A 123 25.28 -13.46 15.94
#